data_AF-A0A497KBG2-F1
#
_entry.id   AF-A0A497KBG2-F1
#
_cell.length_a   1.000
_cell.length_b   1.000
_cell.length_c   1.000
_cell.angle_alpha   90.00
_cell.angle_beta   90.00
_cell.angle_gamma   90.00
#
_symmetry.space_group_name_H-M   'P 1'
#
loop_
_entity.id
_entity.type
_entity.pdbx_description
1 polymer ?
#
loop_
_entity_poly.entity_id
_entity_poly.type
_entity_poly.pdbx_seq_one_letter_code
_entity_poly.pdbx_strand_id
1 'polypeptide(L)'
;MKNDVNWENKFSRCLYRPFDIRWLYYHDALIERPRKEVMHHMMEENLGLISVRQVAEGVFNHAYVTDTIIESRITISNKGIGFVFPLYLYPDPNQKKIMGHSPRKEPNIKPELIKSLTETYGKEPTPEEIFYYIYGVLYSNTYRTKYAEFLKIDFPRVPFTGDYELFNRMGECGRRLVDLHLMRSSELDYPIAKFQGIGDNVVEKVRYVEEGGRIYINKIQYFEGVEKEVWEYQIGGYQVLDKWLKSHKGRELTLEDIKHYCRVVTALKKTIEVQMKVDEIYEGVENVIRD
;
A
#
# COMPACT_ATOMS: atom_id res chain seq x y z
N MET A 1 -0.88 -4.76 33.27
CA MET A 1 0.31 -4.98 32.41
C MET A 1 1.46 -5.67 33.15
N LYS A 2 1.85 -5.24 34.37
CA LYS A 2 3.06 -5.75 35.07
C LYS A 2 3.13 -7.29 35.34
N ASN A 3 2.00 -8.00 35.29
CA ASN A 3 1.92 -9.45 35.56
C ASN A 3 1.45 -10.26 34.34
N ASP A 4 1.44 -9.66 33.15
CA ASP A 4 1.05 -10.37 31.94
C ASP A 4 2.23 -11.18 31.40
N VAL A 5 2.23 -12.48 31.68
CA VAL A 5 3.29 -13.42 31.27
C VAL A 5 3.41 -13.57 29.75
N ASN A 6 2.39 -13.17 28.99
CA ASN A 6 2.37 -13.28 27.52
C ASN A 6 2.49 -11.91 26.83
N TRP A 7 3.06 -10.91 27.50
CA TRP A 7 3.18 -9.56 26.97
C TRP A 7 3.95 -9.50 25.64
N GLU A 8 4.93 -10.37 25.43
CA GLU A 8 5.72 -10.42 24.18
C GLU A 8 4.87 -10.75 22.95
N ASN A 9 3.82 -11.56 23.12
CA ASN A 9 2.90 -11.93 22.05
C ASN A 9 1.97 -10.79 21.62
N LYS A 10 2.07 -9.62 22.27
CA LYS A 10 1.27 -8.43 21.97
C LYS A 10 1.99 -7.45 21.07
N PHE A 11 3.23 -7.71 20.66
CA PHE A 11 3.87 -6.92 19.62
C PHE A 11 3.39 -7.36 18.25
N SER A 12 2.97 -6.39 17.45
CA SER A 12 2.58 -6.58 16.06
C SER A 12 3.30 -5.58 15.19
N ARG A 13 3.69 -5.99 13.99
CA ARG A 13 4.14 -5.04 12.96
C ARG A 13 2.93 -4.25 12.50
N CYS A 14 3.08 -2.94 12.41
CA CYS A 14 2.05 -2.03 11.96
C CYS A 14 2.59 -1.15 10.86
N LEU A 15 1.90 -1.11 9.71
CA LEU A 15 2.18 -0.13 8.69
C LEU A 15 1.78 1.25 9.20
N TYR A 16 2.77 2.03 9.63
CA TYR A 16 2.60 3.34 10.22
C TYR A 16 2.37 4.39 9.13
N ARG A 17 3.23 4.44 8.11
CA ARG A 17 3.11 5.28 6.90
C ARG A 17 3.52 4.44 5.68
N PRO A 18 3.27 4.89 4.42
CA PRO A 18 3.72 4.17 3.24
C PRO A 18 5.22 3.86 3.34
N PHE A 19 5.57 2.59 3.20
CA PHE A 19 6.93 2.05 3.37
C PHE A 19 7.57 2.23 4.75
N ASP A 20 6.81 2.54 5.79
CA ASP A 20 7.29 2.69 7.17
C ASP A 20 6.51 1.76 8.10
N ILE A 21 7.07 0.57 8.33
CA ILE A 21 6.51 -0.45 9.22
C ILE A 21 7.21 -0.36 10.56
N ARG A 22 6.44 -0.29 11.64
CA ARG A 22 6.95 -0.16 13.01
C ARG A 22 6.38 -1.23 13.92
N TRP A 23 7.10 -1.53 14.99
CA TRP A 23 6.57 -2.35 16.08
C TRP A 23 5.56 -1.55 16.88
N LEU A 24 4.40 -2.16 17.10
CA LEU A 24 3.31 -1.64 17.92
C LEU A 24 3.01 -2.65 19.03
N TYR A 25 2.97 -2.19 20.28
CA TYR A 25 2.41 -2.99 21.36
C TYR A 25 0.87 -2.92 21.30
N TYR A 26 0.27 -3.92 20.65
CA TYR A 26 -1.15 -3.94 20.35
C TYR A 26 -1.96 -4.47 21.54
N HIS A 27 -2.37 -3.55 22.41
CA HIS A 27 -3.10 -3.87 23.62
C HIS A 27 -4.11 -2.78 23.99
N ASP A 28 -5.30 -3.17 24.47
CA ASP A 28 -6.41 -2.25 24.79
C ASP A 28 -6.05 -1.21 25.85
N ALA A 29 -5.03 -1.47 26.67
CA ALA A 29 -4.56 -0.51 27.66
C ALA A 29 -3.72 0.64 27.06
N LEU A 30 -3.17 0.49 25.85
CA LEU A 30 -2.40 1.52 25.15
C LEU A 30 -3.10 2.00 23.86
N ILE A 31 -4.02 1.22 23.32
CA ILE A 31 -4.71 1.53 22.07
C ILE A 31 -6.18 1.81 22.37
N GLU A 32 -6.56 3.06 22.18
CA GLU A 32 -7.94 3.54 22.40
C GLU A 32 -8.96 2.88 21.45
N ARG A 33 -8.57 2.68 20.18
CA ARG A 33 -9.46 2.17 19.13
C ARG A 33 -8.77 1.03 18.36
N PRO A 34 -8.69 -0.18 18.95
CA PRO A 34 -7.92 -1.27 18.36
C PRO A 34 -8.53 -1.78 17.06
N ARG A 35 -9.86 -1.68 16.88
CA ARG A 35 -10.57 -2.21 15.69
C ARG A 35 -10.36 -3.71 15.53
N LYS A 36 -10.44 -4.47 16.63
CA LYS A 36 -10.18 -5.93 16.64
C LYS A 36 -11.06 -6.67 15.64
N GLU A 37 -12.28 -6.18 15.41
CA GLU A 37 -13.23 -6.70 14.44
C GLU A 37 -12.70 -6.76 12.99
N VAL A 38 -11.72 -5.92 12.63
CA VAL A 38 -11.04 -5.96 11.32
C VAL A 38 -9.57 -6.38 11.46
N MET A 39 -8.87 -5.84 12.46
CA MET A 39 -7.41 -5.98 12.57
C MET A 39 -6.96 -7.41 12.85
N HIS A 40 -7.78 -8.25 13.50
CA HIS A 40 -7.41 -9.65 13.71
C HIS A 40 -7.22 -10.40 12.38
N HIS A 41 -7.96 -10.05 11.32
CA HIS A 41 -7.75 -10.63 9.99
C HIS A 41 -6.39 -10.26 9.38
N MET A 42 -5.82 -9.11 9.78
CA MET A 42 -4.51 -8.61 9.33
C MET A 42 -3.37 -8.96 10.29
N MET A 43 -3.66 -9.67 11.39
CA MET A 43 -2.66 -10.28 12.28
C MET A 43 -2.24 -11.67 11.82
N GLU A 44 -3.02 -12.26 10.92
CA GLU A 44 -2.71 -13.49 10.19
C GLU A 44 -2.08 -13.15 8.83
N GLU A 45 -1.56 -14.16 8.13
CA GLU A 45 -1.03 -13.98 6.76
C GLU A 45 -2.16 -13.57 5.80
N ASN A 46 -2.19 -12.29 5.41
CA ASN A 46 -3.26 -11.74 4.60
C ASN A 46 -2.76 -10.58 3.73
N LEU A 47 -3.52 -10.25 2.68
CA LEU A 47 -3.37 -9.00 1.95
C LEU A 47 -4.50 -8.06 2.35
N GLY A 48 -4.20 -6.78 2.48
CA GLY A 48 -5.18 -5.74 2.77
C GLY A 48 -5.08 -4.62 1.75
N LEU A 49 -6.21 -4.27 1.14
CA LEU A 49 -6.32 -3.06 0.34
C LEU A 49 -6.58 -1.88 1.28
N ILE A 50 -5.77 -0.84 1.20
CA ILE A 50 -5.97 0.40 1.94
C ILE A 50 -6.63 1.41 1.01
N SER A 51 -7.69 2.05 1.48
CA SER A 51 -8.30 3.20 0.81
C SER A 51 -8.90 4.18 1.80
N VAL A 52 -9.45 5.28 1.31
CA VAL A 52 -10.22 6.25 2.11
C VAL A 52 -11.61 6.41 1.49
N ARG A 53 -12.60 6.73 2.33
CA ARG A 53 -13.95 6.99 1.86
C ARG A 53 -14.11 8.35 1.18
N GLN A 54 -13.34 9.34 1.61
CA GLN A 54 -13.44 10.70 1.09
C GLN A 54 -12.09 11.39 1.13
N VAL A 55 -11.86 12.30 0.19
CA VAL A 55 -10.60 13.03 0.04
C VAL A 55 -10.85 14.53 0.18
N ALA A 56 -10.04 15.20 1.01
CA ALA A 56 -10.15 16.65 1.20
C ALA A 56 -9.47 17.45 0.09
N GLU A 57 -8.34 16.95 -0.44
CA GLU A 57 -7.41 17.66 -1.31
C GLU A 57 -7.73 17.54 -2.82
N GLY A 58 -8.91 17.00 -3.16
CA GLY A 58 -9.43 16.94 -4.54
C GLY A 58 -8.81 15.87 -5.44
N VAL A 59 -7.57 15.40 -5.17
CA VAL A 59 -6.91 14.34 -5.94
C VAL A 59 -6.93 13.02 -5.18
N PHE A 60 -7.48 11.97 -5.79
CA PHE A 60 -7.43 10.63 -5.23
C PHE A 60 -6.14 9.90 -5.63
N ASN A 61 -5.26 9.68 -4.66
CA ASN A 61 -4.10 8.79 -4.74
C ASN A 61 -3.98 7.92 -3.46
N HIS A 62 -5.11 7.58 -2.85
CA HIS A 62 -5.19 7.02 -1.50
C HIS A 62 -5.28 5.49 -1.48
N ALA A 63 -4.90 4.80 -2.56
CA ALA A 63 -4.83 3.35 -2.61
C ALA A 63 -3.44 2.86 -2.19
N TYR A 64 -3.36 1.89 -1.28
CA TYR A 64 -2.09 1.23 -0.92
C TYR A 64 -2.34 -0.22 -0.50
N VAL A 65 -1.30 -1.05 -0.42
CA VAL A 65 -1.40 -2.44 0.02
C VAL A 65 -0.68 -2.64 1.35
N THR A 66 -1.14 -3.60 2.14
CA THR A 66 -0.48 -4.02 3.39
C THR A 66 -0.60 -5.53 3.56
N ASP A 67 0.36 -6.12 4.27
CA ASP A 67 0.31 -7.48 4.80
C ASP A 67 0.32 -7.51 6.34
N THR A 68 0.03 -6.36 6.96
CA THR A 68 0.00 -6.14 8.41
C THR A 68 -1.16 -5.22 8.81
N ILE A 69 -1.41 -5.09 10.11
CA ILE A 69 -2.31 -4.06 10.66
C ILE A 69 -1.83 -2.66 10.29
N ILE A 70 -2.74 -1.70 10.21
CA ILE A 70 -2.43 -0.33 9.77
C ILE A 70 -2.67 0.69 10.88
N GLU A 71 -1.93 1.79 10.84
CA GLU A 71 -2.30 2.98 11.59
C GLU A 71 -3.38 3.75 10.81
N SER A 72 -4.38 4.27 11.52
CA SER A 72 -5.54 4.95 10.97
C SER A 72 -5.23 6.19 10.12
N ARG A 73 -4.06 6.82 10.32
CA ARG A 73 -3.56 8.00 9.59
C ARG A 73 -2.41 7.64 8.66
N ILE A 74 -2.46 6.45 8.07
CA ILE A 74 -1.52 5.97 7.06
C ILE A 74 -1.26 7.02 5.96
N THR A 75 -2.30 7.71 5.49
CA THR A 75 -2.22 8.78 4.48
C THR A 75 -2.52 10.15 5.11
N ILE A 76 -2.09 11.22 4.44
CA ILE A 76 -2.40 12.60 4.84
C ILE A 76 -3.82 12.93 4.38
N SER A 77 -4.74 13.10 5.33
CA SER A 77 -6.08 13.57 5.02
C SER A 77 -6.70 14.34 6.17
N ASN A 78 -7.24 15.52 5.89
CA ASN A 78 -7.96 16.32 6.89
C ASN A 78 -9.41 15.85 7.12
N LYS A 79 -9.95 15.00 6.23
CA LYS A 79 -11.35 14.51 6.29
C LYS A 79 -11.50 12.99 6.29
N GLY A 80 -10.44 12.25 5.99
CA GLY A 80 -10.45 10.80 5.85
C GLY A 80 -9.55 10.10 6.86
N ILE A 81 -9.91 8.85 7.17
CA ILE A 81 -9.06 7.86 7.84
C ILE A 81 -8.80 6.72 6.86
N GLY A 82 -7.66 6.04 7.02
CA GLY A 82 -7.38 4.82 6.29
C GLY A 82 -8.34 3.70 6.70
N PHE A 83 -8.97 3.09 5.71
CA PHE A 83 -9.70 1.84 5.83
C PHE A 83 -8.85 0.74 5.21
N VAL A 84 -8.78 -0.41 5.88
CA VAL A 84 -8.19 -1.62 5.32
C VAL A 84 -9.31 -2.60 5.01
N PHE A 85 -9.25 -3.19 3.82
CA PHE A 85 -10.13 -4.23 3.32
C PHE A 85 -9.29 -5.52 3.22
N PRO A 86 -9.33 -6.40 4.24
CA PRO A 86 -8.64 -7.68 4.19
C PRO A 86 -9.16 -8.52 3.02
N LEU A 87 -8.27 -9.21 2.31
CA LEU A 87 -8.62 -10.11 1.21
C LEU A 87 -9.31 -11.38 1.75
N TYR A 88 -8.88 -11.83 2.92
CA TYR A 88 -9.46 -12.99 3.60
C TYR A 88 -10.05 -12.62 4.96
N LEU A 89 -11.16 -13.27 5.32
CA LEU A 89 -11.75 -13.27 6.65
C LEU A 89 -11.34 -14.53 7.39
N TYR A 90 -10.96 -14.35 8.64
CA TYR A 90 -10.60 -15.42 9.57
C TYR A 90 -11.72 -15.60 10.59
N PRO A 91 -11.92 -16.82 11.13
CA PRO A 91 -12.86 -17.03 12.23
C PRO A 91 -12.54 -16.12 13.41
N ASP A 92 -13.58 -15.56 14.05
CA ASP A 92 -13.40 -14.74 15.25
C ASP A 92 -12.73 -15.59 16.35
N PRO A 93 -11.54 -15.19 16.85
CA PRO A 93 -10.82 -15.94 17.87
C PRO A 93 -11.59 -16.06 19.20
N ASN A 94 -12.60 -15.21 19.43
CA ASN A 94 -13.44 -15.26 20.63
C ASN A 94 -14.70 -16.11 20.45
N GLN A 95 -15.05 -16.50 19.22
CA GLN A 95 -16.16 -17.41 18.98
C GLN A 95 -15.69 -18.86 19.11
N LYS A 96 -16.19 -19.56 20.13
CA LYS A 96 -16.03 -21.02 20.25
C LYS A 96 -16.79 -21.69 19.10
N LYS A 97 -16.11 -22.05 18.01
CA LYS A 97 -16.70 -22.95 17.00
C LYS A 97 -16.74 -24.39 17.53
N ILE A 98 -17.90 -25.02 17.37
CA ILE A 98 -18.13 -26.46 17.57
C ILE A 98 -17.24 -27.22 16.58
N MET A 99 -16.58 -28.29 17.06
CA MET A 99 -15.66 -29.12 16.27
C MET A 99 -16.29 -29.58 14.96
N GLY A 100 -15.71 -29.13 13.84
CA GLY A 100 -16.05 -29.51 12.47
C GLY A 100 -15.24 -28.67 11.49
N HIS A 101 -14.78 -29.27 10.40
CA HIS A 101 -13.88 -28.71 9.37
C HIS A 101 -14.41 -27.40 8.74
N SER A 102 -14.32 -26.29 9.45
CA SER A 102 -14.48 -24.96 8.88
C SER A 102 -13.23 -24.61 8.07
N PRO A 103 -13.34 -23.96 6.89
CA PRO A 103 -12.17 -23.44 6.20
C PRO A 103 -11.38 -22.52 7.13
N ARG A 104 -10.04 -22.60 7.03
CA ARG A 104 -9.12 -21.82 7.90
C ARG A 104 -9.28 -20.31 7.70
N LYS A 105 -9.78 -19.90 6.52
CA LYS A 105 -10.11 -18.53 6.11
C LYS A 105 -11.07 -18.56 4.91
N GLU A 106 -11.84 -17.50 4.68
CA GLU A 106 -12.76 -17.34 3.54
C GLU A 106 -12.46 -16.05 2.78
N PRO A 107 -12.59 -16.00 1.44
CA PRO A 107 -12.39 -14.75 0.69
C PRO A 107 -13.40 -13.67 1.09
N ASN A 108 -12.93 -12.44 1.29
CA ASN A 108 -13.76 -11.26 1.57
C ASN A 108 -14.25 -10.61 0.26
N ILE A 109 -14.75 -11.43 -0.66
CA ILE A 109 -15.26 -11.02 -1.96
C ILE A 109 -16.68 -11.55 -2.08
N LYS A 110 -17.60 -10.70 -2.53
CA LYS A 110 -18.99 -11.08 -2.70
C LYS A 110 -19.12 -12.25 -3.68
N PRO A 111 -19.79 -13.35 -3.32
CA PRO A 111 -19.97 -14.51 -4.20
C PRO A 111 -20.61 -14.15 -5.54
N GLU A 112 -21.48 -13.14 -5.56
CA GLU A 112 -22.13 -12.65 -6.79
C GLU A 112 -21.13 -12.10 -7.80
N LEU A 113 -20.09 -11.41 -7.34
CA LEU A 113 -19.02 -10.91 -8.20
C LEU A 113 -18.22 -12.06 -8.79
N ILE A 114 -17.82 -13.03 -7.95
CA ILE A 114 -17.07 -14.20 -8.40
C ILE A 114 -17.87 -14.94 -9.48
N LYS A 115 -19.17 -15.18 -9.23
CA LYS A 115 -20.06 -15.83 -10.20
C LYS A 115 -20.11 -15.08 -11.54
N SER A 116 -20.33 -13.77 -11.51
CA SER A 116 -20.38 -12.93 -12.71
C SER A 116 -19.07 -12.97 -13.51
N LEU A 117 -17.92 -12.93 -12.83
CA LEU A 117 -16.61 -13.02 -13.46
C LEU A 117 -16.37 -14.43 -14.04
N THR A 118 -16.75 -15.49 -13.32
CA THR A 118 -16.64 -16.87 -13.81
C THR A 118 -17.46 -17.09 -15.08
N GLU A 119 -18.70 -16.58 -15.12
CA GLU A 119 -19.57 -16.65 -16.30
C GLU A 119 -18.98 -15.88 -17.48
N THR A 120 -18.41 -14.70 -17.23
CA THR A 120 -17.81 -13.85 -18.27
C THR A 120 -16.53 -14.45 -18.84
N TYR A 121 -15.64 -14.94 -17.99
CA TYR A 121 -14.30 -15.39 -18.39
C TYR A 121 -14.26 -16.88 -18.75
N GLY A 122 -15.31 -17.65 -18.46
CA GLY A 122 -15.34 -19.11 -18.61
C GLY A 122 -14.44 -19.85 -17.61
N LYS A 123 -13.87 -19.13 -16.64
CA LYS A 123 -13.00 -19.64 -15.57
C LYS A 123 -13.15 -18.75 -14.34
N GLU A 124 -13.16 -19.37 -13.18
CA GLU A 124 -13.18 -18.65 -11.89
C GLU A 124 -11.81 -18.01 -11.60
N PRO A 125 -11.73 -16.67 -11.48
CA PRO A 125 -10.50 -16.01 -11.05
C PRO A 125 -10.29 -16.20 -9.56
N THR A 126 -9.02 -16.31 -9.14
CA THR A 126 -8.70 -16.42 -7.71
C THR A 126 -8.94 -15.09 -6.98
N PRO A 127 -9.13 -15.11 -5.64
CA PRO A 127 -9.22 -13.87 -4.87
C PRO A 127 -8.03 -12.93 -5.07
N GLU A 128 -6.82 -13.48 -5.19
CA GLU A 128 -5.61 -12.72 -5.48
C GLU A 128 -5.63 -12.09 -6.88
N GLU A 129 -6.07 -12.82 -7.91
CA GLU A 129 -6.20 -12.27 -9.27
C GLU A 129 -7.17 -11.07 -9.29
N ILE A 130 -8.30 -11.18 -8.59
CA ILE A 130 -9.25 -10.05 -8.41
C ILE A 130 -8.60 -8.90 -7.65
N PHE A 131 -7.88 -9.19 -6.55
CA PHE A 131 -7.20 -8.18 -5.74
C PHE A 131 -6.17 -7.41 -6.58
N TYR A 132 -5.34 -8.12 -7.35
CA TYR A 132 -4.34 -7.50 -8.20
C TYR A 132 -4.97 -6.67 -9.30
N TYR A 133 -6.03 -7.16 -9.95
CA TYR A 133 -6.77 -6.38 -10.93
C TYR A 133 -7.29 -5.06 -10.35
N ILE A 134 -7.96 -5.13 -9.19
CA ILE A 134 -8.45 -3.94 -8.47
C ILE A 134 -7.30 -2.97 -8.19
N TYR A 135 -6.17 -3.49 -7.70
CA TYR A 135 -5.02 -2.67 -7.38
C TYR A 135 -4.41 -1.99 -8.61
N GLY A 136 -4.34 -2.69 -9.74
CA GLY A 136 -3.92 -2.15 -11.03
C GLY A 136 -4.80 -0.98 -11.46
N VAL A 137 -6.12 -1.17 -11.48
CA VAL A 137 -7.07 -0.10 -11.85
C VAL A 137 -6.95 1.12 -10.94
N LEU A 138 -6.83 0.91 -9.62
CA LEU A 138 -6.66 2.00 -8.66
C LEU A 138 -5.34 2.77 -8.83
N TYR A 139 -4.38 2.26 -9.61
CA TYR A 139 -3.14 2.94 -9.98
C TYR A 139 -3.16 3.59 -11.35
N SER A 140 -4.25 3.45 -12.12
CA SER A 140 -4.45 4.24 -13.35
C SER A 140 -4.69 5.72 -13.04
N ASN A 141 -3.88 6.61 -13.59
CA ASN A 141 -4.14 8.04 -13.54
C ASN A 141 -5.34 8.42 -14.43
N THR A 142 -5.58 7.66 -15.51
CA THR A 142 -6.79 7.81 -16.34
C THR A 142 -8.06 7.55 -15.52
N TYR A 143 -8.13 6.44 -14.79
CA TYR A 143 -9.23 6.14 -13.85
C TYR A 143 -9.40 7.26 -12.81
N ARG A 144 -8.31 7.61 -12.11
CA ARG A 144 -8.32 8.61 -11.02
C ARG A 144 -8.81 9.97 -11.49
N THR A 145 -8.41 10.39 -12.69
CA THR A 145 -8.80 11.66 -13.29
C THR A 145 -10.26 11.63 -13.76
N LYS A 146 -10.65 10.57 -14.47
CA LYS A 146 -12.00 10.41 -15.01
C LYS A 146 -13.07 10.37 -13.93
N TYR A 147 -12.79 9.68 -12.82
CA TYR A 147 -13.74 9.51 -11.71
C TYR A 147 -13.46 10.40 -10.50
N ALA A 148 -12.67 11.47 -10.66
CA ALA A 148 -12.21 12.33 -9.56
C ALA A 148 -13.34 12.83 -8.66
N GLU A 149 -14.46 13.29 -9.23
CA GLU A 149 -15.61 13.81 -8.47
C GLU A 149 -16.27 12.73 -7.60
N PHE A 150 -16.33 11.48 -8.08
CA PHE A 150 -16.85 10.36 -7.31
C PHE A 150 -15.87 9.89 -6.23
N LEU A 151 -14.58 9.77 -6.58
CA LEU A 151 -13.51 9.35 -5.68
C LEU A 151 -13.28 10.33 -4.52
N LYS A 152 -13.72 11.58 -4.68
CA LYS A 152 -13.66 12.59 -3.63
C LYS A 152 -14.66 12.36 -2.50
N ILE A 153 -15.82 11.76 -2.80
CA ILE A 153 -16.97 11.72 -1.88
C ILE A 153 -17.33 10.32 -1.36
N ASP A 154 -16.91 9.25 -2.03
CA ASP A 154 -17.16 7.88 -1.59
C ASP A 154 -16.01 6.93 -1.96
N PHE A 155 -16.08 5.68 -1.50
CA PHE A 155 -15.10 4.67 -1.84
C PHE A 155 -14.96 4.46 -3.36
N PRO A 156 -13.76 4.07 -3.85
CA PRO A 156 -13.56 3.75 -5.26
C PRO A 156 -14.49 2.64 -5.73
N ARG A 157 -15.13 2.87 -6.88
CA ARG A 157 -15.90 1.87 -7.61
C ARG A 157 -15.08 1.44 -8.80
N VAL A 158 -14.63 0.18 -8.79
CA VAL A 158 -13.72 -0.35 -9.80
C VAL A 158 -14.53 -1.06 -10.88
N PRO A 159 -14.45 -0.64 -12.16
CA PRO A 159 -15.05 -1.37 -13.26
C PRO A 159 -14.30 -2.69 -13.49
N PHE A 160 -15.03 -3.71 -13.94
CA PHE A 160 -14.45 -4.97 -14.42
C PHE A 160 -14.66 -5.09 -15.93
N THR A 161 -13.58 -5.35 -16.64
CA THR A 161 -13.59 -5.58 -18.09
C THR A 161 -14.29 -6.90 -18.42
N GLY A 162 -14.99 -6.97 -19.56
CA GLY A 162 -15.46 -8.23 -20.12
C GLY A 162 -14.37 -9.06 -20.82
N ASP A 163 -13.21 -8.47 -21.09
CA ASP A 163 -12.07 -9.10 -21.76
C ASP A 163 -11.12 -9.74 -20.73
N TYR A 164 -11.06 -11.08 -20.74
CA TYR A 164 -10.22 -11.85 -19.82
C TYR A 164 -8.71 -11.61 -20.03
N GLU A 165 -8.26 -11.36 -21.26
CA GLU A 165 -6.85 -11.07 -21.53
C GLU A 165 -6.48 -9.71 -20.93
N LEU A 166 -7.35 -8.72 -21.08
CA LEU A 166 -7.17 -7.42 -20.44
C LEU A 166 -7.23 -7.51 -18.91
N PHE A 167 -8.13 -8.34 -18.34
CA PHE A 167 -8.17 -8.62 -16.91
C PHE A 167 -6.82 -9.14 -16.41
N ASN A 168 -6.24 -10.12 -17.11
CA ASN A 168 -4.95 -10.69 -16.74
C ASN A 168 -3.81 -9.67 -16.85
N ARG A 169 -3.73 -8.89 -17.94
CA ARG A 169 -2.68 -7.87 -18.13
C ARG A 169 -2.74 -6.77 -17.07
N MET A 170 -3.94 -6.33 -16.71
CA MET A 170 -4.15 -5.37 -15.61
C MET A 170 -3.79 -6.00 -14.26
N GLY A 171 -4.17 -7.25 -14.04
CA GLY A 171 -3.79 -8.04 -12.87
C GLY A 171 -2.28 -8.23 -12.73
N GLU A 172 -1.54 -8.46 -13.82
CA GLU A 172 -0.07 -8.55 -13.80
C GLU A 172 0.58 -7.24 -13.38
N CYS A 173 0.07 -6.10 -13.88
CA CYS A 173 0.52 -4.78 -13.46
C CYS A 173 0.24 -4.56 -11.97
N GLY A 174 -0.98 -4.90 -11.53
CA GLY A 174 -1.37 -4.83 -10.13
C GLY A 174 -0.53 -5.70 -9.20
N ARG A 175 -0.22 -6.94 -9.61
CA ARG A 175 0.66 -7.85 -8.85
C ARG A 175 2.05 -7.27 -8.70
N ARG A 176 2.63 -6.76 -9.81
CA ARG A 176 3.94 -6.09 -9.76
C ARG A 176 3.92 -4.88 -8.82
N LEU A 177 2.86 -4.07 -8.84
CA LEU A 177 2.68 -2.96 -7.89
C LEU A 177 2.60 -3.46 -6.44
N VAL A 178 1.85 -4.53 -6.16
CA VAL A 178 1.77 -5.12 -4.82
C VAL A 178 3.15 -5.58 -4.34
N ASP A 179 3.90 -6.30 -5.18
CA ASP A 179 5.24 -6.79 -4.85
C ASP A 179 6.24 -5.64 -4.59
N LEU A 180 6.13 -4.55 -5.35
CA LEU A 180 6.93 -3.33 -5.12
C LEU A 180 6.57 -2.67 -3.78
N HIS A 181 5.28 -2.48 -3.49
CA HIS A 181 4.82 -1.75 -2.31
C HIS A 181 4.92 -2.53 -0.99
N LEU A 182 4.95 -3.86 -1.06
CA LEU A 182 5.28 -4.74 0.07
C LEU A 182 6.78 -5.00 0.22
N MET A 183 7.62 -4.38 -0.63
CA MET A 183 9.08 -4.57 -0.62
C MET A 183 9.53 -6.02 -0.87
N ARG A 184 8.76 -6.77 -1.67
CA ARG A 184 8.98 -8.19 -2.00
C ARG A 184 9.58 -8.42 -3.40
N SER A 185 9.50 -7.42 -4.28
CA SER A 185 10.06 -7.53 -5.64
C SER A 185 11.58 -7.60 -5.63
N SER A 186 12.14 -8.54 -6.41
CA SER A 186 13.59 -8.65 -6.65
C SER A 186 14.15 -7.49 -7.47
N GLU A 187 13.29 -6.69 -8.12
CA GLU A 187 13.69 -5.44 -8.77
C GLU A 187 14.31 -4.44 -7.77
N LEU A 188 14.00 -4.60 -6.48
CA LEU A 188 14.50 -3.74 -5.41
C LEU A 188 15.91 -4.14 -4.93
N ASP A 189 16.44 -5.28 -5.38
CA ASP A 189 17.77 -5.77 -4.98
C ASP A 189 18.90 -4.97 -5.66
N TYR A 190 18.56 -4.20 -6.69
CA TYR A 190 19.47 -3.31 -7.42
C TYR A 190 18.97 -1.85 -7.36
N PRO A 191 19.14 -1.15 -6.22
CA PRO A 191 18.60 0.18 -6.05
C PRO A 191 19.19 1.19 -7.04
N ILE A 192 18.33 2.06 -7.58
CA ILE A 192 18.76 3.13 -8.49
C ILE A 192 19.46 4.28 -7.75
N ALA A 193 19.10 4.48 -6.47
CA ALA A 193 19.64 5.54 -5.65
C ALA A 193 20.90 5.09 -4.91
N LYS A 194 21.85 6.01 -4.77
CA LYS A 194 23.10 5.80 -4.03
C LYS A 194 23.25 6.85 -2.95
N PHE A 195 23.72 6.44 -1.79
CA PHE A 195 24.04 7.36 -0.71
C PHE A 195 25.51 7.78 -0.81
N GLN A 196 25.75 9.10 -0.75
CA GLN A 196 27.05 9.72 -1.00
C GLN A 196 27.42 10.69 0.13
N GLY A 197 28.73 10.96 0.24
CA GLY A 197 29.31 11.85 1.24
C GLY A 197 29.81 11.10 2.49
N ILE A 198 30.77 11.70 3.19
CA ILE A 198 31.38 11.15 4.41
C ILE A 198 30.94 12.02 5.59
N GLY A 199 30.32 11.43 6.61
CA GLY A 199 29.80 12.15 7.76
C GLY A 199 29.16 11.21 8.78
N ASP A 200 28.35 11.77 9.67
CA ASP A 200 27.69 11.08 10.78
C ASP A 200 26.33 10.47 10.42
N ASN A 201 25.88 10.60 9.17
CA ASN A 201 24.58 10.15 8.67
C ASN A 201 23.38 10.76 9.42
N VAL A 202 23.56 11.86 10.15
CA VAL A 202 22.48 12.50 10.89
C VAL A 202 21.60 13.32 9.95
N VAL A 203 20.30 13.09 10.02
CA VAL A 203 19.32 13.87 9.25
C VAL A 203 19.10 15.23 9.92
N GLU A 204 19.60 16.30 9.29
CA GLU A 204 19.48 17.66 9.80
C GLU A 204 18.40 18.46 9.05
N LYS A 205 18.61 18.62 7.74
CA LYS A 205 17.78 19.46 6.87
C LYS A 205 17.68 18.81 5.51
N VAL A 206 16.51 18.22 5.26
CA VAL A 206 16.16 17.62 3.98
C VAL A 206 16.06 18.70 2.91
N ARG A 207 16.79 18.53 1.80
CA ARG A 207 16.74 19.45 0.65
C ARG A 207 16.96 18.69 -0.65
N TYR A 208 16.01 18.82 -1.56
CA TYR A 208 16.15 18.30 -2.92
C TYR A 208 16.85 19.30 -3.84
N VAL A 209 17.72 18.80 -4.71
CA VAL A 209 18.39 19.53 -5.79
C VAL A 209 18.15 18.75 -7.06
N GLU A 210 17.40 19.34 -7.99
CA GLU A 210 17.00 18.71 -9.25
C GLU A 210 18.22 18.41 -10.13
N GLU A 211 19.22 19.29 -10.14
CA GLU A 211 20.50 19.05 -10.80
C GLU A 211 21.24 17.87 -10.15
N GLY A 212 21.33 16.77 -10.89
CA GLY A 212 21.88 15.49 -10.41
C GLY A 212 20.92 14.67 -9.53
N GLY A 213 19.67 15.11 -9.35
CA GLY A 213 18.63 14.37 -8.64
C GLY A 213 19.02 14.01 -7.21
N ARG A 214 19.43 15.02 -6.42
CA ARG A 214 20.06 14.83 -5.10
C ARG A 214 19.12 15.19 -3.96
N ILE A 215 18.94 14.28 -3.00
CA ILE A 215 18.25 14.54 -1.72
C ILE A 215 19.30 14.62 -0.62
N TYR A 216 19.64 15.84 -0.22
CA TYR A 216 20.52 16.10 0.91
C TYR A 216 19.81 15.80 2.23
N ILE A 217 20.48 15.07 3.13
CA ILE A 217 20.04 14.88 4.52
C ILE A 217 20.67 15.91 5.46
N ASN A 218 21.86 16.41 5.09
CA ASN A 218 22.62 17.46 5.76
C ASN A 218 23.46 18.24 4.70
N LYS A 219 24.45 19.02 5.12
CA LYS A 219 25.24 19.85 4.18
C LYS A 219 26.09 19.07 3.17
N ILE A 220 26.50 17.85 3.51
CA ILE A 220 27.54 17.10 2.78
C ILE A 220 27.10 15.70 2.33
N GLN A 221 26.09 15.11 2.97
CA GLN A 221 25.58 13.77 2.66
C GLN A 221 24.22 13.83 1.97
N TYR A 222 24.06 13.00 0.94
CA TYR A 222 22.88 12.99 0.09
C TYR A 222 22.64 11.64 -0.59
N PHE A 223 21.39 11.40 -0.97
CA PHE A 223 21.04 10.37 -1.95
C PHE A 223 21.09 10.99 -3.35
N GLU A 224 21.63 10.29 -4.35
CA GLU A 224 21.64 10.71 -5.76
C GLU A 224 20.93 9.71 -6.67
N GLY A 225 20.65 10.13 -7.90
CA GLY A 225 19.90 9.31 -8.87
C GLY A 225 18.39 9.36 -8.65
N VAL A 226 17.89 10.40 -7.98
CA VAL A 226 16.46 10.57 -7.69
C VAL A 226 15.85 11.62 -8.61
N GLU A 227 15.12 11.15 -9.62
CA GLU A 227 14.36 12.02 -10.52
C GLU A 227 13.28 12.81 -9.78
N LYS A 228 12.91 13.96 -10.34
CA LYS A 228 11.95 14.88 -9.71
C LYS A 228 10.59 14.24 -9.46
N GLU A 229 10.07 13.51 -10.45
CA GLU A 229 8.80 12.79 -10.33
C GLU A 229 8.81 11.77 -9.18
N VAL A 230 9.95 11.14 -8.91
CA VAL A 230 10.13 10.18 -7.81
C VAL A 230 10.19 10.91 -6.47
N TRP A 231 10.90 12.04 -6.40
CA TRP A 231 10.95 12.90 -5.22
C TRP A 231 9.58 13.46 -4.84
N GLU A 232 8.81 13.91 -5.83
CA GLU A 232 7.49 14.52 -5.65
C GLU A 232 6.37 13.50 -5.50
N TYR A 233 6.64 12.20 -5.68
CA TYR A 233 5.62 11.16 -5.65
C TYR A 233 4.90 11.08 -4.29
N GLN A 234 3.56 11.04 -4.34
CA GLN A 234 2.70 11.02 -3.17
C GLN A 234 1.79 9.81 -3.14
N ILE A 235 1.61 9.26 -1.93
CA ILE A 235 0.60 8.24 -1.63
C ILE A 235 -0.36 8.82 -0.60
N GLY A 236 -1.59 9.09 -1.01
CA GLY A 236 -2.60 9.77 -0.19
C GLY A 236 -2.08 11.07 0.42
N GLY A 237 -1.58 11.99 -0.40
CA GLY A 237 -0.97 13.26 0.02
C GLY A 237 0.37 13.15 0.77
N TYR A 238 0.81 11.94 1.13
CA TYR A 238 2.10 11.72 1.81
C TYR A 238 3.23 11.67 0.77
N GLN A 239 4.00 12.76 0.64
CA GLN A 239 5.23 12.77 -0.16
C GLN A 239 6.27 11.86 0.49
N VAL A 240 6.40 10.65 -0.05
CA VAL A 240 6.98 9.49 0.65
C VAL A 240 8.41 9.76 1.09
N LEU A 241 9.25 10.18 0.16
CA LEU A 241 10.69 10.37 0.36
C LEU A 241 11.00 11.53 1.32
N ASP A 242 10.30 12.65 1.18
CA ASP A 242 10.47 13.84 2.04
C ASP A 242 10.04 13.57 3.48
N LYS A 243 8.84 13.02 3.65
CA LYS A 243 8.24 12.81 4.97
C LYS A 243 8.97 11.71 5.75
N TRP A 244 9.43 10.66 5.07
CA TRP A 244 10.21 9.61 5.71
C TRP A 244 11.48 10.20 6.34
N LEU A 245 12.30 10.95 5.59
CA LEU A 245 13.51 11.59 6.12
C LEU A 245 13.19 12.59 7.23
N LYS A 246 12.15 13.42 7.06
CA LYS A 246 11.73 14.38 8.11
C LYS A 246 11.34 13.68 9.41
N SER A 247 10.78 12.47 9.36
CA SER A 247 10.47 11.70 10.56
C SER A 247 11.70 11.14 11.27
N HIS A 248 12.87 11.14 10.60
CA HIS A 248 14.18 10.74 11.11
C HIS A 248 15.06 11.94 11.49
N LYS A 249 14.52 13.17 11.48
CA LYS A 249 15.29 14.37 11.83
C LYS A 249 15.92 14.25 13.23
N GLY A 250 17.22 14.54 13.32
CA GLY A 250 18.02 14.44 14.54
C GLY A 250 18.48 13.01 14.87
N ARG A 251 18.24 12.04 13.98
CA ARG A 251 18.70 10.66 14.13
C ARG A 251 19.76 10.34 13.09
N GLU A 252 20.70 9.49 13.48
CA GLU A 252 21.63 8.82 12.58
C GLU A 252 20.86 7.77 11.75
N LEU A 253 21.06 7.78 10.43
CA LEU A 253 20.58 6.70 9.56
C LEU A 253 21.53 5.50 9.66
N THR A 254 21.00 4.35 10.05
CA THR A 254 21.75 3.09 10.01
C THR A 254 21.95 2.62 8.57
N LEU A 255 22.82 1.61 8.38
CA LEU A 255 22.98 0.99 7.07
C LEU A 255 21.66 0.38 6.54
N GLU A 256 20.84 -0.19 7.41
CA GLU A 256 19.52 -0.72 7.06
C GLU A 256 18.57 0.39 6.63
N ASP A 257 18.57 1.53 7.32
CA ASP A 257 17.80 2.72 6.95
C ASP A 257 18.17 3.24 5.55
N ILE A 258 19.48 3.34 5.28
CA ILE A 258 20.01 3.79 3.98
C ILE A 258 19.58 2.82 2.88
N LYS A 259 19.77 1.52 3.08
CA LYS A 259 19.35 0.49 2.11
C LYS A 259 17.84 0.54 1.87
N HIS A 260 17.05 0.57 2.95
CA HIS A 260 15.60 0.66 2.87
C HIS A 260 15.17 1.88 2.07
N TYR A 261 15.73 3.06 2.38
CA TYR A 261 15.42 4.29 1.65
C TYR A 261 15.74 4.18 0.15
N CYS A 262 16.90 3.64 -0.22
CA CYS A 262 17.24 3.40 -1.63
C CYS A 262 16.27 2.44 -2.32
N ARG A 263 15.82 1.38 -1.63
CA ARG A 263 14.80 0.46 -2.15
C ARG A 263 13.46 1.17 -2.32
N VAL A 264 13.06 2.04 -1.41
CA VAL A 264 11.83 2.85 -1.54
C VAL A 264 11.90 3.78 -2.74
N VAL A 265 13.02 4.48 -2.96
CA VAL A 265 13.23 5.30 -4.17
C VAL A 265 13.02 4.46 -5.44
N THR A 266 13.59 3.26 -5.47
CA THR A 266 13.47 2.33 -6.60
C THR A 266 12.04 1.85 -6.78
N ALA A 267 11.35 1.48 -5.69
CA ALA A 267 9.95 1.09 -5.72
C ALA A 267 9.08 2.17 -6.34
N LEU A 268 9.26 3.44 -5.92
CA LEU A 268 8.50 4.58 -6.46
C LEU A 268 8.77 4.81 -7.96
N LYS A 269 10.03 4.71 -8.41
CA LYS A 269 10.34 4.81 -9.85
C LYS A 269 9.66 3.70 -10.64
N LYS A 270 9.72 2.46 -10.16
CA LYS A 270 9.06 1.31 -10.79
C LYS A 270 7.54 1.41 -10.75
N THR A 271 6.98 1.99 -9.69
CA THR A 271 5.55 2.31 -9.61
C THR A 271 5.14 3.26 -10.72
N ILE A 272 5.87 4.35 -10.95
CA ILE A 272 5.60 5.29 -12.05
C ILE A 272 5.64 4.56 -13.42
N GLU A 273 6.66 3.74 -13.66
CA GLU A 273 6.75 2.93 -14.89
C GLU A 273 5.54 2.00 -15.08
N VAL A 274 5.05 1.37 -14.01
CA VAL A 274 3.86 0.51 -14.08
C VAL A 274 2.59 1.32 -14.29
N GLN A 275 2.45 2.49 -13.66
CA GLN A 275 1.29 3.35 -13.87
C GLN A 275 1.15 3.78 -15.34
N MET A 276 2.26 4.09 -16.02
CA MET A 276 2.24 4.38 -17.46
C MET A 276 1.66 3.20 -18.26
N LYS A 277 2.12 1.97 -17.99
CA LYS A 277 1.60 0.76 -18.65
C LYS A 277 0.13 0.49 -18.33
N VAL A 278 -0.28 0.74 -17.09
CA VAL A 278 -1.68 0.64 -16.66
C VAL A 278 -2.54 1.64 -17.44
N ASP A 279 -2.10 2.88 -17.59
CA ASP A 279 -2.83 3.93 -18.30
C ASP A 279 -2.96 3.61 -19.81
N GLU A 280 -1.93 3.02 -20.43
CA GLU A 280 -1.97 2.55 -21.83
C GLU A 280 -3.07 1.51 -22.10
N ILE A 281 -3.39 0.67 -21.10
CA ILE A 281 -4.38 -0.41 -21.25
C ILE A 281 -5.74 -0.08 -20.62
N TYR A 282 -5.83 1.00 -19.84
CA TYR A 282 -7.02 1.34 -19.05
C TYR A 282 -8.24 1.63 -19.92
N GLU A 283 -8.07 2.24 -21.10
CA GLU A 283 -9.20 2.55 -21.99
C GLU A 283 -10.02 1.30 -22.35
N GLY A 284 -9.39 0.13 -22.49
CA GLY A 284 -10.08 -1.12 -22.77
C GLY A 284 -10.95 -1.63 -21.60
N VAL A 285 -10.66 -1.22 -20.36
CA VAL A 285 -11.37 -1.68 -19.16
C VAL A 285 -12.81 -1.17 -19.12
N GLU A 286 -13.07 -0.04 -19.78
CA GLU A 286 -14.36 0.64 -19.83
C GLU A 286 -15.40 -0.08 -20.71
N ASN A 287 -14.99 -1.12 -21.43
CA ASN A 287 -15.91 -2.06 -22.07
C ASN A 287 -16.45 -3.04 -21.02
N VAL A 288 -17.22 -2.48 -20.07
CA VAL A 288 -17.67 -3.17 -18.85
C VAL A 288 -18.62 -4.31 -19.19
N ILE A 289 -18.56 -5.37 -18.39
CA ILE A 289 -19.59 -6.41 -18.30
C ILE A 289 -20.93 -5.71 -18.04
N ARG A 290 -21.89 -5.82 -18.97
CA ARG A 290 -23.23 -5.27 -18.75
C ARG A 290 -23.95 -6.17 -17.74
N ASP A 291 -24.42 -5.55 -16.65
CA ASP A 291 -25.38 -6.16 -15.71
C ASP A 291 -26.64 -6.67 -16.43
#